data_AF-A0AAU2G8J3-F1
#
_entry.id   AF-A0AAU2G8J3-F1
#
_cell.length_a   1.000
_cell.length_b   1.000
_cell.length_c   1.000
_cell.angle_alpha   90.00
_cell.angle_beta   90.00
_cell.angle_gamma   90.00
#
_symmetry.space_group_name_H-M   'P 1'
#
loop_
_entity.id
_entity.type
_entity.pdbx_description
1 polymer ?
#
loop_
_entity_poly.entity_id
_entity_poly.type
_entity_poly.pdbx_seq_one_letter_code
_entity_poly.pdbx_strand_id
1 'polypeptide(L)'
;MVKLRAARPGEAEELTGLVLRSKAYWGYDAAFLASCAPELRIRAGEVAARRIVVAEDASGGRVLGLASLEGTAPVARLGLLFVEPEAIGRGVGRRLYRDALRRAAGLGFRRLLIEADPYAAGFYRAMGALSSPESRAAGGGEPPAGLVRFEAAPAPLAGWAQAWTGGGPAVHVGNVAEYNAQFADASLDREQRAARHYACLAAFYSPCPGALVLPAVVPLGWIERVGRLLEWEGVEVYDGLADGGPGLPAGGGLSDAVRARPALAGRLASAGLPLVPWGRTAGFARLAGRPWRPRELRYESKSASHGLFGRILAGGGHPRILLPEQWPAPTRRAAARLLAARAMAGESSVLKSEHGVGGSGTAVVTPDRIRAAGSARAVLRTLPRGPLLVEEYVSGPAEPHEPRDLTYDGFVDEAGRVHEVGGAVMDVAGSGYRGATVGPGVVPAWAEKPLLAFGEAVGRELSAAGYRGWFDVDFVADGAGRLAPTEANLRLTGPSIAFMVAARLDALRGAGHFVRIADRVELGARLPGAALDELCETLERGCAELGAVFLPAIPTGAFDPAPWLGVLVAAYSGEVLDAAEALVRAEALAVGAAFADDQRPEEPSGASASSKSKGEGGLRVT
;
A
#
# COMPACT_ATOMS: atom_id res chain seq x y z
N MET A 1 11.56 16.81 21.51
CA MET A 1 10.64 16.99 20.36
C MET A 1 10.36 18.49 20.21
N VAL A 2 10.31 18.99 18.97
CA VAL A 2 10.06 20.42 18.67
C VAL A 2 8.58 20.74 18.83
N LYS A 3 8.24 21.86 19.47
CA LYS A 3 6.86 22.34 19.65
C LYS A 3 6.53 23.41 18.61
N LEU A 4 5.33 23.38 18.05
CA LEU A 4 4.86 24.40 17.12
C LEU A 4 3.82 25.29 17.78
N ARG A 5 3.92 26.60 17.58
CA ARG A 5 2.92 27.57 18.06
C ARG A 5 2.80 28.77 17.12
N ALA A 6 1.71 29.50 17.25
CA ALA A 6 1.59 30.80 16.59
C ALA A 6 2.68 31.76 17.11
N ALA A 7 3.26 32.55 16.22
CA ALA A 7 4.15 33.64 16.55
C ALA A 7 3.37 34.80 17.18
N ARG A 8 4.04 35.58 18.03
CA ARG A 8 3.49 36.76 18.69
C ARG A 8 4.01 38.02 18.00
N PRO A 9 3.20 39.11 17.89
CA PRO A 9 3.66 40.36 17.27
C PRO A 9 4.96 40.93 17.85
N GLY A 10 5.18 40.77 19.17
CA GLY A 10 6.40 41.22 19.85
C GLY A 10 7.67 40.46 19.47
N GLU A 11 7.56 39.32 18.78
CA GLU A 11 8.71 38.49 18.36
C GLU A 11 9.24 38.90 16.98
N ALA A 12 8.64 39.88 16.31
CA ALA A 12 8.93 40.20 14.91
C ALA A 12 10.40 40.56 14.64
N GLU A 13 11.07 41.28 15.55
CA GLU A 13 12.48 41.62 15.41
C GLU A 13 13.40 40.39 15.59
N GLU A 14 13.11 39.56 16.59
CA GLU A 14 13.84 38.30 16.82
C GLU A 14 13.71 37.35 15.62
N LEU A 15 12.48 37.20 15.10
CA LEU A 15 12.20 36.38 13.93
C LEU A 15 12.87 36.93 12.66
N THR A 16 12.89 38.25 12.49
CA THR A 16 13.65 38.89 11.39
C THR A 16 15.14 38.54 11.50
N GLY A 17 15.70 38.63 12.72
CA GLY A 17 17.09 38.24 12.97
C GLY A 17 17.37 36.77 12.60
N LEU A 18 16.46 35.85 12.95
CA LEU A 18 16.57 34.44 12.58
C LEU A 18 16.54 34.25 11.06
N VAL A 19 15.58 34.87 10.36
CA VAL A 19 15.49 34.79 8.88
C VAL A 19 16.80 35.22 8.23
N LEU A 20 17.39 36.32 8.66
CA LEU A 20 18.65 36.83 8.11
C LEU A 20 19.84 35.88 8.40
N ARG A 21 19.97 35.35 9.62
CA ARG A 21 20.99 34.35 9.96
C ARG A 21 20.83 33.07 9.13
N SER A 22 19.59 32.62 8.97
CA SER A 22 19.25 31.43 8.18
C SER A 22 19.56 31.63 6.69
N LYS A 23 19.28 32.82 6.13
CA LYS A 23 19.64 33.16 4.75
C LYS A 23 21.17 33.22 4.55
N ALA A 24 21.90 33.76 5.53
CA ALA A 24 23.37 33.84 5.51
C ALA A 24 24.07 32.48 5.57
N TYR A 25 23.40 31.43 6.05
CA TYR A 25 23.93 30.06 6.10
C TYR A 25 24.46 29.56 4.76
N TRP A 26 23.89 30.03 3.65
CA TRP A 26 24.28 29.63 2.30
C TRP A 26 25.59 30.26 1.80
N GLY A 27 26.24 31.11 2.59
CA GLY A 27 27.53 31.70 2.25
C GLY A 27 27.46 32.86 1.25
N TYR A 28 26.28 33.48 1.09
CA TYR A 28 26.13 34.70 0.29
C TYR A 28 26.98 35.85 0.83
N ASP A 29 27.44 36.72 -0.08
CA ASP A 29 28.19 37.90 0.32
C ASP A 29 27.31 38.93 1.05
N ALA A 30 27.97 39.85 1.76
CA ALA A 30 27.30 40.84 2.59
C ALA A 30 26.45 41.84 1.77
N ALA A 31 26.82 42.14 0.51
CA ALA A 31 26.08 43.07 -0.32
C ALA A 31 24.75 42.46 -0.79
N PHE A 32 24.77 41.17 -1.14
CA PHE A 32 23.56 40.41 -1.46
C PHE A 32 22.64 40.25 -0.24
N LEU A 33 23.19 39.89 0.92
CA LEU A 33 22.38 39.79 2.15
C LEU A 33 21.75 41.14 2.54
N ALA A 34 22.48 42.24 2.36
CA ALA A 34 21.95 43.58 2.59
C ALA A 34 20.82 43.95 1.61
N SER A 35 20.87 43.49 0.36
CA SER A 35 19.80 43.73 -0.62
C SER A 35 18.52 42.94 -0.31
N CYS A 36 18.64 41.74 0.28
CA CYS A 36 17.48 40.93 0.71
C CYS A 36 16.80 41.44 2.00
N ALA A 37 17.52 42.19 2.84
CA ALA A 37 17.05 42.54 4.19
C ALA A 37 15.70 43.31 4.24
N PRO A 38 15.40 44.26 3.34
CA PRO A 38 14.11 44.95 3.34
C PRO A 38 12.90 44.03 3.08
N GLU A 39 13.05 43.06 2.19
CA GLU A 39 11.99 42.11 1.82
C GLU A 39 11.78 41.04 2.90
N LEU A 40 12.86 40.62 3.56
CA LEU A 40 12.83 39.60 4.61
C LEU A 40 12.42 40.15 6.00
N ARG A 41 12.24 41.47 6.13
CA ARG A 41 11.85 42.10 7.40
C ARG A 41 10.40 41.77 7.75
N ILE A 42 10.20 41.20 8.94
CA ILE A 42 8.87 40.92 9.50
C ILE A 42 8.45 42.12 10.35
N ARG A 43 7.29 42.74 10.06
CA ARG A 43 6.73 43.79 10.92
C ARG A 43 5.77 43.19 11.94
N ALA A 44 5.73 43.75 13.15
CA ALA A 44 4.85 43.29 14.23
C ALA A 44 3.37 43.19 13.79
N GLY A 45 2.88 44.17 13.01
CA GLY A 45 1.51 44.18 12.49
C GLY A 45 1.21 43.10 11.42
N GLU A 46 2.23 42.46 10.86
CA GLU A 46 2.09 41.45 9.81
C GLU A 46 2.06 40.02 10.36
N VAL A 47 2.51 39.79 11.60
CA VAL A 47 2.70 38.44 12.17
C VAL A 47 1.42 37.60 12.13
N ALA A 48 0.30 38.18 12.56
CA ALA A 48 -1.00 37.50 12.55
C ALA A 48 -1.55 37.35 11.12
N ALA A 49 -1.44 38.41 10.30
CA ALA A 49 -1.96 38.43 8.92
C ALA A 49 -1.26 37.40 8.03
N ARG A 50 0.06 37.21 8.22
CA ARG A 50 0.89 36.21 7.52
C ARG A 50 0.80 34.81 8.14
N ARG A 51 -0.02 34.63 9.20
CA ARG A 51 -0.24 33.37 9.92
C ARG A 51 1.08 32.70 10.33
N ILE A 52 2.02 33.48 10.87
CA ILE A 52 3.36 32.97 11.19
C ILE A 52 3.30 31.95 12.32
N VAL A 53 3.93 30.80 12.11
CA VAL A 53 4.13 29.73 13.08
C VAL A 53 5.62 29.62 13.38
N VAL A 54 5.96 29.43 14.65
CA VAL A 54 7.33 29.16 15.09
C VAL A 54 7.46 27.73 15.57
N ALA A 55 8.66 27.19 15.38
CA ALA A 55 9.13 25.95 15.96
C ALA A 55 10.04 26.28 17.14
N GLU A 56 9.78 25.70 18.30
CA GLU A 56 10.56 25.87 19.52
C GLU A 56 11.17 24.57 19.99
N ASP A 57 12.24 24.67 20.78
CA ASP A 57 12.79 23.53 21.50
C ASP A 57 11.76 22.89 22.46
N ALA A 58 12.10 21.72 23.00
CA ALA A 58 11.18 20.98 23.86
C ALA A 58 10.80 21.75 25.14
N SER A 59 11.72 22.58 25.65
CA SER A 59 11.54 23.46 26.80
C SER A 59 10.67 24.69 26.50
N GLY A 60 10.46 25.04 25.23
CA GLY A 60 9.70 26.23 24.80
C GLY A 60 10.45 27.55 25.00
N GLY A 61 11.78 27.50 25.17
CA GLY A 61 12.60 28.67 25.52
C GLY A 61 13.36 29.29 24.36
N ARG A 62 13.51 28.56 23.25
CA ARG A 62 14.27 29.00 22.07
C ARG A 62 13.51 28.72 20.78
N VAL A 63 13.34 29.74 19.94
CA VAL A 63 12.85 29.58 18.57
C VAL A 63 13.95 28.95 17.71
N LEU A 64 13.61 27.85 17.05
CA LEU A 64 14.47 27.07 16.16
C LEU A 64 14.15 27.30 14.69
N GLY A 65 13.01 27.91 14.37
CA GLY A 65 12.61 28.24 13.00
C GLY A 65 11.20 28.83 12.94
N LEU A 66 10.79 29.28 11.76
CA LEU A 66 9.47 29.81 11.49
C LEU A 66 8.97 29.46 10.08
N ALA A 67 7.65 29.51 9.90
CA ALA A 67 7.00 29.47 8.60
C ALA A 67 5.84 30.47 8.54
N SER A 68 5.55 31.03 7.36
CA SER A 68 4.35 31.85 7.13
C SER A 68 3.42 31.20 6.10
N LEU A 69 2.11 31.40 6.27
CA LEU A 69 1.09 30.91 5.34
C LEU A 69 0.20 32.07 4.90
N GLU A 70 0.45 32.53 3.68
CA GLU A 70 -0.05 33.80 3.16
C GLU A 70 -1.06 33.60 2.03
N GLY A 71 -1.90 34.60 1.79
CA GLY A 71 -2.93 34.56 0.74
C GLY A 71 -4.33 34.17 1.22
N THR A 72 -5.20 33.96 0.23
CA THR A 72 -6.63 33.64 0.39
C THR A 72 -7.00 32.43 -0.46
N ALA A 73 -7.93 31.62 0.03
CA ALA A 73 -8.32 30.39 -0.68
C ALA A 73 -8.81 30.72 -2.11
N PRO A 74 -8.49 29.87 -3.11
CA PRO A 74 -7.90 28.53 -2.97
C PRO A 74 -6.37 28.49 -3.07
N VAL A 75 -5.66 29.62 -3.16
CA VAL A 75 -4.20 29.66 -3.39
C VAL A 75 -3.45 30.31 -2.23
N ALA A 76 -2.58 29.53 -1.58
CA ALA A 76 -1.66 30.02 -0.56
C ALA A 76 -0.25 30.22 -1.11
N ARG A 77 0.53 31.04 -0.42
CA ARG A 77 1.98 31.11 -0.54
C ARG A 77 2.64 30.69 0.77
N LEU A 78 3.64 29.83 0.69
CA LEU A 78 4.60 29.62 1.79
C LEU A 78 5.61 30.77 1.73
N GLY A 79 5.27 31.90 2.35
CA GLY A 79 6.04 33.13 2.20
C GLY A 79 7.40 33.11 2.91
N LEU A 80 7.47 32.44 4.05
CA LEU A 80 8.68 32.23 4.83
C LEU A 80 8.75 30.75 5.24
N LEU A 81 9.94 30.17 5.19
CA LEU A 81 10.29 28.93 5.88
C LEU A 81 11.79 28.96 6.17
N PHE A 82 12.15 29.32 7.41
CA PHE A 82 13.54 29.51 7.82
C PHE A 82 13.82 28.78 9.12
N VAL A 83 15.03 28.25 9.25
CA VAL A 83 15.49 27.45 10.39
C VAL A 83 16.79 28.04 10.90
N GLU A 84 16.94 28.14 12.22
CA GLU A 84 18.20 28.57 12.84
C GLU A 84 19.35 27.67 12.35
N PRO A 85 20.50 28.22 11.90
CA PRO A 85 21.62 27.45 11.37
C PRO A 85 22.01 26.21 12.18
N GLU A 86 22.08 26.32 13.51
CA GLU A 86 22.41 25.21 14.40
C GLU A 86 21.37 24.06 14.39
N ALA A 87 20.14 24.36 13.98
CA ALA A 87 19.03 23.43 13.92
C ALA A 87 18.74 22.88 12.50
N ILE A 88 19.46 23.35 11.48
CA ILE A 88 19.40 22.79 10.12
C ILE A 88 19.83 21.32 10.16
N GLY A 89 19.17 20.48 9.35
CA GLY A 89 19.40 19.03 9.34
C GLY A 89 18.72 18.26 10.49
N ARG A 90 18.12 18.94 11.49
CA ARG A 90 17.46 18.30 12.65
C ARG A 90 15.95 18.06 12.47
N GLY A 91 15.42 18.26 11.27
CA GLY A 91 13.99 18.04 10.95
C GLY A 91 13.04 19.19 11.30
N VAL A 92 13.54 20.36 11.75
CA VAL A 92 12.70 21.53 12.10
C VAL A 92 11.90 22.04 10.90
N GLY A 93 12.57 22.33 9.78
CA GLY A 93 11.91 22.82 8.56
C GLY A 93 10.88 21.84 8.01
N ARG A 94 11.16 20.54 8.12
CA ARG A 94 10.25 19.45 7.75
C ARG A 94 8.95 19.49 8.58
N ARG A 95 9.04 19.67 9.90
CA ARG A 95 7.88 19.79 10.81
C ARG A 95 7.06 21.05 10.50
N LEU A 96 7.73 22.19 10.26
CA LEU A 96 7.10 23.46 9.89
C LEU A 96 6.36 23.37 8.55
N TYR A 97 6.98 22.79 7.52
CA TYR A 97 6.35 22.63 6.20
C TYR A 97 5.07 21.79 6.27
N ARG A 98 5.09 20.66 7.00
CA ARG A 98 3.91 19.79 7.18
C ARG A 98 2.80 20.49 7.95
N ASP A 99 3.17 21.30 8.93
CA ASP A 99 2.22 22.14 9.64
C ASP A 99 1.57 23.18 8.71
N ALA A 100 2.37 23.81 7.85
CA ALA A 100 1.86 24.73 6.83
C ALA A 100 0.90 24.02 5.85
N LEU A 101 1.23 22.83 5.34
CA LEU A 101 0.33 22.04 4.49
C LEU A 101 -0.97 21.68 5.20
N ARG A 102 -0.90 21.18 6.43
CA ARG A 102 -2.09 20.80 7.21
C ARG A 102 -3.00 22.00 7.49
N ARG A 103 -2.43 23.15 7.86
CA ARG A 103 -3.17 24.40 8.04
C ARG A 103 -3.74 24.89 6.73
N ALA A 104 -2.99 24.78 5.65
CA ALA A 104 -3.45 25.18 4.33
C ALA A 104 -4.69 24.37 3.90
N ALA A 105 -4.64 23.05 4.06
CA ALA A 105 -5.78 22.17 3.83
C ALA A 105 -6.99 22.55 4.71
N GLY A 106 -6.78 22.78 6.02
CA GLY A 106 -7.84 23.17 6.95
C GLY A 106 -8.47 24.55 6.68
N LEU A 107 -7.75 25.43 5.99
CA LEU A 107 -8.22 26.76 5.57
C LEU A 107 -8.83 26.75 4.15
N GLY A 108 -8.95 25.58 3.50
CA GLY A 108 -9.55 25.44 2.18
C GLY A 108 -8.63 25.83 1.01
N PHE A 109 -7.31 25.94 1.24
CA PHE A 109 -6.35 26.11 0.16
C PHE A 109 -6.17 24.79 -0.59
N ARG A 110 -6.16 24.87 -1.93
CA ARG A 110 -5.96 23.74 -2.83
C ARG A 110 -4.59 23.74 -3.50
N ARG A 111 -3.89 24.89 -3.46
CA ARG A 111 -2.57 25.08 -4.04
C ARG A 111 -1.70 25.86 -3.06
N LEU A 112 -0.49 25.39 -2.81
CA LEU A 112 0.54 26.07 -2.03
C LEU A 112 1.71 26.40 -2.97
N LEU A 113 1.87 27.67 -3.29
CA LEU A 113 2.99 28.18 -4.07
C LEU A 113 4.20 28.42 -3.16
N ILE A 114 5.37 28.04 -3.66
CA ILE A 114 6.64 28.14 -2.93
C ILE A 114 7.65 28.77 -3.87
N GLU A 115 8.20 29.90 -3.47
CA GLU A 115 9.31 30.55 -4.17
C GLU A 115 10.57 30.29 -3.34
N ALA A 116 11.34 29.30 -3.77
CA ALA A 116 12.43 28.74 -3.02
C ALA A 116 13.77 29.31 -3.48
N ASP A 117 14.66 29.52 -2.52
CA ASP A 117 16.09 29.63 -2.79
C ASP A 117 16.60 28.37 -3.53
N PRO A 118 17.47 28.48 -4.55
CA PRO A 118 18.03 27.33 -5.25
C PRO A 118 18.68 26.30 -4.32
N TYR A 119 19.32 26.74 -3.23
CA TYR A 119 19.91 25.83 -2.23
C TYR A 119 18.85 25.06 -1.42
N ALA A 120 17.62 25.56 -1.35
CA ALA A 120 16.48 24.90 -0.70
C ALA A 120 15.67 23.99 -1.67
N ALA A 121 15.98 23.99 -2.97
CA ALA A 121 15.24 23.21 -3.96
C ALA A 121 15.20 21.70 -3.63
N GLY A 122 16.32 21.14 -3.17
CA GLY A 122 16.39 19.74 -2.73
C GLY A 122 15.48 19.43 -1.54
N PHE A 123 15.36 20.38 -0.59
CA PHE A 123 14.45 20.25 0.54
C PHE A 123 13.00 20.17 0.07
N TYR A 124 12.54 21.08 -0.79
CA TYR A 124 11.15 21.11 -1.25
C TYR A 124 10.79 19.89 -2.11
N ARG A 125 11.69 19.41 -2.98
CA ARG A 125 11.50 18.14 -3.71
C ARG A 125 11.35 16.97 -2.75
N ALA A 126 12.20 16.88 -1.72
CA ALA A 126 12.11 15.83 -0.70
C ALA A 126 10.81 15.91 0.13
N MET A 127 10.21 17.10 0.25
CA MET A 127 8.90 17.30 0.86
C MET A 127 7.73 16.97 -0.07
N GLY A 128 7.99 16.60 -1.32
CA GLY A 128 6.99 16.28 -2.34
C GLY A 128 6.41 17.49 -3.05
N ALA A 129 7.05 18.66 -2.98
CA ALA A 129 6.69 19.79 -3.80
C ALA A 129 7.18 19.59 -5.24
N LEU A 130 6.32 19.85 -6.21
CA LEU A 130 6.58 19.66 -7.63
C LEU A 130 7.10 20.96 -8.24
N SER A 131 8.14 20.88 -9.07
CA SER A 131 8.59 22.03 -9.85
C SER A 131 7.47 22.45 -10.79
N SER A 132 7.08 23.72 -10.77
CA SER A 132 6.10 24.22 -11.75
C SER A 132 6.76 24.30 -13.12
N PRO A 133 6.24 23.66 -14.18
CA PRO A 133 6.68 23.99 -15.53
C PRO A 133 6.39 25.48 -15.79
N GLU A 134 7.31 26.15 -16.49
CA GLU A 134 7.39 27.60 -16.63
C GLU A 134 6.18 28.29 -17.30
N SER A 135 5.12 27.58 -17.75
CA SER A 135 4.04 28.21 -18.53
C SER A 135 2.57 27.80 -18.27
N ARG A 136 2.22 27.14 -17.16
CA ARG A 136 0.80 26.74 -16.91
C ARG A 136 0.05 27.49 -15.79
N ALA A 137 0.63 28.50 -15.17
CA ALA A 137 -0.09 29.27 -14.15
C ALA A 137 -0.90 30.43 -14.76
N ALA A 138 -2.19 30.19 -15.05
CA ALA A 138 -3.17 31.27 -14.96
C ALA A 138 -3.16 31.79 -13.52
N GLY A 139 -2.56 32.96 -13.29
CA GLY A 139 -2.59 33.68 -12.01
C GLY A 139 -1.30 33.72 -11.19
N GLY A 140 -0.15 33.28 -11.72
CA GLY A 140 1.15 33.47 -11.05
C GLY A 140 2.18 34.03 -12.03
N GLY A 141 2.55 35.30 -11.90
CA GLY A 141 3.63 35.91 -12.70
C GLY A 141 4.96 35.15 -12.55
N GLU A 142 5.97 35.43 -13.37
CA GLU A 142 7.28 34.76 -13.26
C GLU A 142 7.84 34.82 -11.83
N PRO A 143 8.56 33.77 -11.36
CA PRO A 143 9.25 33.85 -10.08
C PRO A 143 10.28 34.99 -10.12
N PRO A 144 10.54 35.65 -8.98
CA PRO A 144 11.64 36.62 -8.89
C PRO A 144 12.96 36.01 -9.39
N ALA A 145 13.80 36.82 -10.03
CA ALA A 145 15.06 36.38 -10.61
C ALA A 145 15.92 35.63 -9.58
N GLY A 146 16.35 34.41 -9.92
CA GLY A 146 17.18 33.57 -9.06
C GLY A 146 16.43 32.66 -8.07
N LEU A 147 15.10 32.63 -8.09
CA LEU A 147 14.29 31.69 -7.29
C LEU A 147 13.73 30.53 -8.12
N VAL A 148 13.54 29.38 -7.48
CA VAL A 148 12.91 28.19 -8.06
C VAL A 148 11.48 28.08 -7.56
N ARG A 149 10.52 27.95 -8.49
CA ARG A 149 9.10 27.80 -8.13
C ARG A 149 8.71 26.34 -7.95
N PHE A 150 8.11 26.06 -6.79
CA PHE A 150 7.43 24.80 -6.51
C PHE A 150 5.96 25.00 -6.22
N GLU A 151 5.20 23.93 -6.36
CA GLU A 151 3.81 23.82 -5.98
C GLU A 151 3.56 22.52 -5.21
N ALA A 152 2.70 22.59 -4.20
CA ALA A 152 2.11 21.41 -3.56
C ALA A 152 0.59 21.58 -3.51
N ALA A 153 -0.14 20.48 -3.46
CA ALA A 153 -1.59 20.47 -3.29
C ALA A 153 -1.94 20.09 -1.83
N PRO A 154 -2.21 21.04 -0.92
CA PRO A 154 -2.55 20.71 0.45
C PRO A 154 -3.78 19.80 0.51
N ALA A 155 -3.67 18.71 1.25
CA ALA A 155 -4.75 17.74 1.42
C ALA A 155 -4.89 17.34 2.89
N PRO A 156 -6.12 17.33 3.44
CA PRO A 156 -6.35 16.65 4.71
C PRO A 156 -6.21 15.14 4.50
N LEU A 157 -6.15 14.38 5.59
CA LEU A 157 -6.33 12.93 5.49
C LEU A 157 -7.67 12.64 4.80
N ALA A 158 -7.70 11.67 3.87
CA ALA A 158 -8.89 11.35 3.10
C ALA A 158 -10.11 11.08 4.01
N GLY A 159 -11.30 11.52 3.58
CA GLY A 159 -12.52 11.42 4.39
C GLY A 159 -12.87 9.98 4.77
N TRP A 160 -12.71 9.04 3.83
CA TRP A 160 -12.90 7.60 4.09
C TRP A 160 -11.88 7.08 5.12
N ALA A 161 -10.63 7.56 5.08
CA ALA A 161 -9.59 7.14 6.03
C ALA A 161 -9.86 7.69 7.44
N GLN A 162 -10.39 8.91 7.53
CA GLN A 162 -10.90 9.46 8.79
C GLN A 162 -12.07 8.63 9.32
N ALA A 163 -13.00 8.20 8.46
CA ALA A 163 -14.12 7.36 8.87
C ALA A 163 -13.71 5.92 9.26
N TRP A 164 -12.61 5.40 8.70
CA TRP A 164 -12.14 4.04 8.95
C TRP A 164 -11.62 3.84 10.38
N THR A 165 -10.75 4.74 10.86
CA THR A 165 -10.13 4.64 12.21
C THR A 165 -10.34 5.86 13.10
N GLY A 166 -11.21 6.79 12.71
CA GLY A 166 -11.33 8.10 13.36
C GLY A 166 -10.21 9.08 12.99
N GLY A 167 -9.39 8.74 11.98
CA GLY A 167 -8.22 9.53 11.55
C GLY A 167 -7.02 9.45 12.49
N GLY A 168 -7.09 8.59 13.52
CA GLY A 168 -6.06 8.39 14.52
C GLY A 168 -5.38 7.02 14.46
N PRO A 169 -4.48 6.74 15.43
CA PRO A 169 -3.80 5.45 15.55
C PRO A 169 -4.76 4.27 15.71
N ALA A 170 -4.40 3.11 15.17
CA ALA A 170 -5.16 1.87 15.33
C ALA A 170 -4.26 0.66 15.67
N VAL A 171 -4.82 -0.36 16.31
CA VAL A 171 -4.16 -1.65 16.51
C VAL A 171 -4.45 -2.52 15.29
N HIS A 172 -3.43 -2.84 14.51
CA HIS A 172 -3.58 -3.68 13.33
C HIS A 172 -3.29 -5.15 13.67
N VAL A 173 -4.21 -6.03 13.32
CA VAL A 173 -4.14 -7.47 13.62
C VAL A 173 -3.94 -8.24 12.32
N GLY A 174 -2.71 -8.73 12.08
CA GLY A 174 -2.31 -9.44 10.86
C GLY A 174 -2.85 -10.86 10.77
N ASN A 175 -4.17 -11.02 10.84
CA ASN A 175 -4.88 -12.29 10.91
C ASN A 175 -5.18 -12.91 9.53
N VAL A 176 -4.37 -12.62 8.51
CA VAL A 176 -4.57 -13.10 7.12
C VAL A 176 -4.71 -14.63 7.05
N ALA A 177 -3.78 -15.36 7.68
CA ALA A 177 -3.81 -16.82 7.72
C ALA A 177 -5.02 -17.36 8.49
N GLU A 178 -5.41 -16.70 9.60
CA GLU A 178 -6.60 -17.04 10.37
C GLU A 178 -7.88 -16.83 9.53
N TYR A 179 -7.93 -15.74 8.76
CA TYR A 179 -9.05 -15.43 7.87
C TYR A 179 -9.20 -16.48 6.78
N ASN A 180 -8.11 -16.79 6.08
CA ASN A 180 -8.10 -17.74 4.97
C ASN A 180 -8.46 -19.17 5.43
N ALA A 181 -8.07 -19.55 6.64
CA ALA A 181 -8.38 -20.87 7.21
C ALA A 181 -9.89 -21.13 7.35
N GLN A 182 -10.74 -20.09 7.36
CA GLN A 182 -12.20 -20.24 7.43
C GLN A 182 -12.82 -20.78 6.14
N PHE A 183 -12.11 -20.68 5.02
CA PHE A 183 -12.60 -21.02 3.68
C PHE A 183 -11.82 -22.17 3.03
N ALA A 184 -10.74 -22.64 3.68
CA ALA A 184 -9.89 -23.67 3.12
C ALA A 184 -10.58 -25.05 3.14
N ASP A 185 -10.71 -25.65 1.95
CA ASP A 185 -10.68 -27.11 1.81
C ASP A 185 -9.21 -27.56 1.91
N ALA A 186 -8.97 -28.79 2.37
CA ALA A 186 -7.67 -29.32 2.82
C ALA A 186 -6.52 -29.43 1.76
N SER A 187 -6.51 -28.62 0.69
CA SER A 187 -5.60 -28.73 -0.46
C SER A 187 -4.58 -27.60 -0.66
N LEU A 188 -4.37 -26.70 0.31
CA LEU A 188 -3.61 -25.44 0.09
C LEU A 188 -2.40 -25.23 1.03
N ASP A 189 -1.52 -26.23 1.16
CA ASP A 189 -0.31 -26.16 2.02
C ASP A 189 0.73 -25.09 1.60
N ARG A 190 0.76 -24.69 0.32
CA ARG A 190 1.71 -23.66 -0.18
C ARG A 190 1.18 -22.23 0.04
N GLU A 191 -0.11 -22.01 -0.15
CA GLU A 191 -0.77 -20.71 0.06
C GLU A 191 -0.88 -20.36 1.55
N GLN A 192 -1.03 -21.36 2.42
CA GLN A 192 -0.98 -21.14 3.87
C GLN A 192 0.38 -20.61 4.34
N ARG A 193 1.48 -20.97 3.69
CA ARG A 193 2.81 -20.39 3.97
C ARG A 193 2.92 -18.94 3.47
N ALA A 194 2.47 -18.66 2.25
CA ALA A 194 2.43 -17.30 1.71
C ALA A 194 1.55 -16.36 2.56
N ALA A 195 0.39 -16.84 3.03
CA ALA A 195 -0.52 -16.09 3.88
C ALA A 195 0.11 -15.62 5.22
N ARG A 196 1.15 -16.31 5.72
CA ARG A 196 1.89 -15.86 6.91
C ARG A 196 2.72 -14.62 6.62
N HIS A 197 3.39 -14.59 5.46
CA HIS A 197 4.17 -13.42 5.03
C HIS A 197 3.27 -12.21 4.82
N TYR A 198 2.08 -12.41 4.24
CA TYR A 198 1.10 -11.35 4.00
C TYR A 198 0.59 -10.66 5.28
N ALA A 199 0.79 -11.26 6.46
CA ALA A 199 0.52 -10.57 7.73
C ALA A 199 1.34 -9.28 7.88
N CYS A 200 2.49 -9.15 7.18
CA CYS A 200 3.27 -7.90 7.16
C CYS A 200 2.48 -6.72 6.59
N LEU A 201 1.49 -6.96 5.72
CA LEU A 201 0.61 -5.91 5.20
C LEU A 201 -0.18 -5.22 6.33
N ALA A 202 -0.28 -5.83 7.52
CA ALA A 202 -0.85 -5.20 8.71
C ALA A 202 -0.17 -3.88 9.07
N ALA A 203 1.08 -3.64 8.66
CA ALA A 203 1.70 -2.32 8.82
C ALA A 203 0.86 -1.19 8.20
N PHE A 204 0.06 -1.49 7.18
CA PHE A 204 -0.67 -0.51 6.37
C PHE A 204 -2.20 -0.69 6.38
N TYR A 205 -2.79 -1.37 7.36
CA TYR A 205 -4.26 -1.51 7.45
C TYR A 205 -5.00 -0.21 7.75
N SER A 206 -4.25 0.83 8.14
CA SER A 206 -4.70 2.21 8.19
C SER A 206 -3.51 3.14 7.91
N PRO A 207 -3.73 4.44 7.65
CA PRO A 207 -2.64 5.39 7.45
C PRO A 207 -1.78 5.63 8.70
N CYS A 208 -2.30 5.26 9.88
CA CYS A 208 -1.72 5.55 11.18
C CYS A 208 -1.76 4.30 12.09
N PRO A 209 -0.78 3.38 12.03
CA PRO A 209 -0.66 2.31 13.01
C PRO A 209 -0.26 2.87 14.39
N GLY A 210 -0.87 2.36 15.45
CA GLY A 210 -0.44 2.55 16.84
C GLY A 210 0.23 1.29 17.41
N ALA A 211 -0.24 0.11 16.99
CA ALA A 211 0.42 -1.15 17.30
C ALA A 211 0.17 -2.20 16.20
N LEU A 212 1.12 -3.11 16.00
CA LEU A 212 1.02 -4.25 15.09
C LEU A 212 1.02 -5.55 15.87
N VAL A 213 0.09 -6.44 15.54
CA VAL A 213 -0.03 -7.78 16.12
C VAL A 213 0.16 -8.80 15.01
N LEU A 214 1.27 -9.54 15.05
CA LEU A 214 1.77 -10.36 13.95
C LEU A 214 1.99 -11.82 14.40
N PRO A 215 1.72 -12.80 13.50
CA PRO A 215 1.86 -14.21 13.84
C PRO A 215 3.32 -14.68 13.87
N ALA A 216 4.15 -14.12 12.98
CA ALA A 216 5.55 -14.46 12.77
C ALA A 216 6.45 -13.33 13.22
N VAL A 217 7.72 -13.64 13.54
CA VAL A 217 8.74 -12.63 13.83
C VAL A 217 9.08 -11.85 12.57
N VAL A 218 9.25 -10.54 12.68
CA VAL A 218 9.63 -9.66 11.56
C VAL A 218 11.05 -9.10 11.72
N PRO A 219 11.69 -8.64 10.62
CA PRO A 219 13.02 -8.06 10.70
C PRO A 219 13.09 -6.86 11.63
N LEU A 220 14.14 -6.81 12.45
CA LEU A 220 14.43 -5.68 13.33
C LEU A 220 14.60 -4.41 12.50
N GLY A 221 14.08 -3.27 12.98
CA GLY A 221 14.25 -1.99 12.29
C GLY A 221 13.28 -1.76 11.12
N TRP A 222 12.51 -2.77 10.68
CA TRP A 222 11.60 -2.65 9.55
C TRP A 222 10.50 -1.60 9.79
N ILE A 223 9.83 -1.66 10.94
CA ILE A 223 8.75 -0.72 11.27
C ILE A 223 9.30 0.68 11.56
N GLU A 224 10.50 0.79 12.15
CA GLU A 224 11.18 2.06 12.31
C GLU A 224 11.53 2.67 10.95
N ARG A 225 11.98 1.86 9.98
CA ARG A 225 12.29 2.29 8.61
C ARG A 225 11.05 2.82 7.90
N VAL A 226 9.99 2.02 7.83
CA VAL A 226 8.70 2.44 7.23
C VAL A 226 8.12 3.65 7.98
N GLY A 227 8.19 3.62 9.31
CA GLY A 227 7.74 4.70 10.18
C GLY A 227 8.50 6.02 9.98
N ARG A 228 9.78 6.01 9.58
CA ARG A 228 10.50 7.24 9.20
C ARG A 228 9.97 7.85 7.90
N LEU A 229 9.61 7.01 6.93
CA LEU A 229 9.16 7.43 5.60
C LEU A 229 7.71 7.92 5.61
N LEU A 230 6.86 7.28 6.42
CA LEU A 230 5.44 7.60 6.62
C LEU A 230 5.16 8.38 7.91
N GLU A 231 6.20 8.73 8.67
CA GLU A 231 6.15 9.46 9.94
C GLU A 231 5.17 8.89 10.96
N TRP A 232 5.28 7.59 11.19
CA TRP A 232 4.61 7.00 12.32
C TRP A 232 5.40 7.28 13.59
N GLU A 233 4.69 7.60 14.68
CA GLU A 233 5.29 7.86 15.98
C GLU A 233 4.85 6.75 16.95
N GLY A 234 5.80 6.10 17.60
CA GLY A 234 5.53 5.19 18.72
C GLY A 234 4.78 3.90 18.37
N VAL A 235 4.96 3.36 17.17
CA VAL A 235 4.33 2.09 16.76
C VAL A 235 4.89 0.93 17.59
N GLU A 236 4.02 0.28 18.37
CA GLU A 236 4.40 -0.93 19.10
C GLU A 236 4.30 -2.16 18.19
N VAL A 237 5.24 -3.10 18.29
CA VAL A 237 5.22 -4.34 17.49
C VAL A 237 5.18 -5.55 18.41
N TYR A 238 4.17 -6.40 18.21
CA TYR A 238 3.96 -7.66 18.91
C TYR A 238 3.96 -8.79 17.89
N ASP A 239 5.09 -9.48 17.74
CA ASP A 239 5.31 -10.48 16.71
C ASP A 239 5.62 -11.87 17.29
N GLY A 240 5.77 -12.88 16.43
CA GLY A 240 6.06 -14.26 16.86
C GLY A 240 4.97 -14.91 17.71
N LEU A 241 3.73 -14.42 17.63
CA LEU A 241 2.66 -14.82 18.55
C LEU A 241 2.07 -16.20 18.25
N ALA A 242 2.16 -16.69 17.00
CA ALA A 242 1.47 -17.88 16.52
C ALA A 242 2.38 -18.95 15.87
N ASP A 243 3.69 -18.71 15.72
CA ASP A 243 4.64 -19.65 15.09
C ASP A 243 5.17 -20.76 16.03
N GLY A 244 4.31 -21.35 16.86
CA GLY A 244 4.62 -22.61 17.55
C GLY A 244 5.49 -22.51 18.81
N GLY A 245 5.42 -21.40 19.55
CA GLY A 245 5.96 -21.34 20.92
C GLY A 245 5.35 -22.42 21.83
N PRO A 246 6.09 -22.94 22.83
CA PRO A 246 5.62 -24.01 23.69
C PRO A 246 4.31 -23.62 24.40
N GLY A 247 3.24 -24.40 24.14
CA GLY A 247 1.94 -24.24 24.80
C GLY A 247 0.78 -23.76 23.92
N LEU A 248 1.00 -23.47 22.62
CA LEU A 248 -0.12 -23.18 21.71
C LEU A 248 -0.80 -24.47 21.23
N PRO A 249 -2.13 -24.61 21.37
CA PRO A 249 -2.84 -25.74 20.77
C PRO A 249 -2.70 -25.68 19.25
N ALA A 250 -2.33 -26.81 18.64
CA ALA A 250 -2.32 -26.96 17.19
C ALA A 250 -3.71 -26.62 16.63
N GLY A 251 -3.80 -25.57 15.79
CA GLY A 251 -5.04 -25.13 15.15
C GLY A 251 -5.66 -23.82 15.66
N GLY A 252 -5.06 -23.12 16.62
CA GLY A 252 -5.52 -21.78 17.04
C GLY A 252 -5.06 -20.65 16.12
N GLY A 253 -5.93 -19.69 15.80
CA GLY A 253 -5.60 -18.48 15.03
C GLY A 253 -4.84 -17.42 15.84
N LEU A 254 -4.29 -16.40 15.17
CA LEU A 254 -3.56 -15.28 15.80
C LEU A 254 -4.36 -14.64 16.94
N SER A 255 -5.67 -14.44 16.73
CA SER A 255 -6.54 -13.81 17.71
C SER A 255 -6.66 -14.62 19.00
N ASP A 256 -6.69 -15.96 18.91
CA ASP A 256 -6.71 -16.83 20.09
C ASP A 256 -5.33 -16.86 20.78
N ALA A 257 -4.24 -16.78 20.01
CA ALA A 257 -2.89 -16.66 20.55
C ALA A 257 -2.71 -15.36 21.38
N VAL A 258 -3.31 -14.25 20.95
CA VAL A 258 -3.35 -12.99 21.73
C VAL A 258 -4.16 -13.18 23.01
N ARG A 259 -5.35 -13.77 22.92
CA ARG A 259 -6.22 -14.00 24.10
C ARG A 259 -5.59 -14.94 25.13
N ALA A 260 -4.78 -15.90 24.70
CA ALA A 260 -4.01 -16.76 25.57
C ALA A 260 -2.91 -16.02 26.36
N ARG A 261 -2.68 -14.73 26.08
CA ARG A 261 -1.71 -13.86 26.76
C ARG A 261 -2.44 -12.69 27.44
N PRO A 262 -2.99 -12.87 28.66
CA PRO A 262 -3.85 -11.87 29.30
C PRO A 262 -3.21 -10.48 29.47
N ALA A 263 -1.90 -10.41 29.70
CA ALA A 263 -1.19 -9.13 29.79
C ALA A 263 -1.20 -8.37 28.45
N LEU A 264 -0.97 -9.07 27.34
CA LEU A 264 -1.04 -8.48 26.00
C LEU A 264 -2.47 -8.08 25.67
N ALA A 265 -3.43 -8.99 25.83
CA ALA A 265 -4.84 -8.71 25.58
C ALA A 265 -5.34 -7.51 26.42
N GLY A 266 -4.94 -7.44 27.69
CA GLY A 266 -5.24 -6.31 28.58
C GLY A 266 -4.63 -5.00 28.10
N ARG A 267 -3.38 -5.01 27.61
CA ARG A 267 -2.72 -3.82 27.04
C ARG A 267 -3.40 -3.32 25.76
N LEU A 268 -3.76 -4.23 24.85
CA LEU A 268 -4.47 -3.86 23.62
C LEU A 268 -5.85 -3.28 23.93
N ALA A 269 -6.56 -3.84 24.92
CA ALA A 269 -7.85 -3.33 25.35
C ALA A 269 -7.73 -1.96 26.06
N SER A 270 -6.72 -1.78 26.92
CA SER A 270 -6.53 -0.52 27.66
C SER A 270 -6.01 0.63 26.80
N ALA A 271 -5.44 0.35 25.63
CA ALA A 271 -5.01 1.37 24.67
C ALA A 271 -6.18 2.23 24.14
N GLY A 272 -7.42 1.71 24.16
CA GLY A 272 -8.61 2.43 23.68
C GLY A 272 -8.59 2.72 22.16
N LEU A 273 -7.68 2.09 21.42
CA LEU A 273 -7.54 2.24 19.97
C LEU A 273 -8.43 1.23 19.23
N PRO A 274 -8.94 1.57 18.03
CA PRO A 274 -9.70 0.63 17.21
C PRO A 274 -8.81 -0.56 16.79
N LEU A 275 -9.39 -1.77 16.84
CA LEU A 275 -8.75 -2.98 16.31
C LEU A 275 -9.15 -3.18 14.85
N VAL A 276 -8.16 -3.31 13.97
CA VAL A 276 -8.34 -3.45 12.53
C VAL A 276 -7.74 -4.78 12.06
N PRO A 277 -8.55 -5.76 11.61
CA PRO A 277 -8.05 -7.02 11.08
C PRO A 277 -7.86 -6.97 9.57
N TRP A 278 -7.20 -7.98 9.01
CA TRP A 278 -7.30 -8.29 7.57
C TRP A 278 -8.75 -8.55 7.19
N GLY A 279 -9.40 -9.44 7.94
CA GLY A 279 -10.80 -9.76 7.76
C GLY A 279 -11.39 -10.36 9.03
N ARG A 280 -12.72 -10.42 9.11
CA ARG A 280 -13.42 -10.84 10.33
C ARG A 280 -13.40 -12.36 10.48
N THR A 281 -13.12 -12.81 11.68
CA THR A 281 -13.13 -14.23 12.07
C THR A 281 -13.83 -14.40 13.41
N ALA A 282 -14.18 -15.64 13.76
CA ALA A 282 -14.67 -15.97 15.10
C ALA A 282 -13.64 -15.62 16.20
N GLY A 283 -12.35 -15.86 15.95
CA GLY A 283 -11.27 -15.53 16.88
C GLY A 283 -11.14 -14.04 17.10
N PHE A 284 -11.09 -13.26 16.01
CA PHE A 284 -11.01 -11.80 16.06
C PHE A 284 -12.23 -11.20 16.76
N ALA A 285 -13.44 -11.68 16.47
CA ALA A 285 -14.66 -11.20 17.10
C ALA A 285 -14.60 -11.37 18.64
N ARG A 286 -14.08 -12.50 19.13
CA ARG A 286 -13.84 -12.70 20.58
C ARG A 286 -12.79 -11.75 21.14
N LEU A 287 -11.70 -11.50 20.41
CA LEU A 287 -10.64 -10.58 20.83
C LEU A 287 -11.17 -9.13 20.91
N ALA A 288 -11.95 -8.71 19.92
CA ALA A 288 -12.52 -7.37 19.83
C ALA A 288 -13.78 -7.16 20.69
N GLY A 289 -14.27 -8.20 21.38
CA GLY A 289 -15.51 -8.12 22.17
C GLY A 289 -16.78 -7.89 21.31
N ARG A 290 -16.79 -8.39 20.08
CA ARG A 290 -17.85 -8.17 19.08
C ARG A 290 -18.63 -9.46 18.78
N PRO A 291 -19.91 -9.36 18.37
CA PRO A 291 -20.67 -10.53 17.93
C PRO A 291 -20.08 -11.12 16.65
N TRP A 292 -20.07 -12.45 16.57
CA TRP A 292 -19.67 -13.19 15.38
C TRP A 292 -20.89 -13.73 14.65
N ARG A 293 -21.05 -13.37 13.37
CA ARG A 293 -22.12 -13.85 12.50
C ARG A 293 -21.52 -14.28 11.15
N PRO A 294 -21.22 -15.58 10.95
CA PRO A 294 -20.62 -16.08 9.71
C PRO A 294 -21.38 -15.66 8.43
N ARG A 295 -22.70 -15.49 8.54
CA ARG A 295 -23.60 -15.09 7.44
C ARG A 295 -23.31 -13.70 6.87
N GLU A 296 -22.59 -12.86 7.62
CA GLU A 296 -22.12 -11.55 7.15
C GLU A 296 -21.04 -11.69 6.07
N LEU A 297 -20.30 -12.80 6.04
CA LEU A 297 -19.28 -13.11 5.03
C LEU A 297 -19.81 -13.95 3.86
N ARG A 298 -21.14 -14.15 3.75
CA ARG A 298 -21.70 -15.06 2.73
C ARG A 298 -21.33 -14.69 1.29
N TYR A 299 -21.01 -13.42 1.03
CA TYR A 299 -20.64 -12.94 -0.31
C TYR A 299 -19.15 -13.10 -0.64
N GLU A 300 -18.33 -13.64 0.27
CA GLU A 300 -17.01 -14.22 -0.08
C GLU A 300 -17.14 -15.45 -0.98
N SER A 301 -18.31 -16.10 -0.98
CA SER A 301 -18.62 -17.14 -1.95
C SER A 301 -18.81 -16.50 -3.33
N LYS A 302 -18.10 -17.02 -4.33
CA LYS A 302 -18.16 -16.55 -5.72
C LYS A 302 -19.55 -16.71 -6.34
N SER A 303 -20.30 -17.75 -5.97
CA SER A 303 -21.68 -17.91 -6.45
C SER A 303 -22.66 -16.96 -5.75
N ALA A 304 -22.48 -16.71 -4.45
CA ALA A 304 -23.31 -15.77 -3.71
C ALA A 304 -23.09 -14.33 -4.16
N SER A 305 -21.84 -13.92 -4.41
CA SER A 305 -21.50 -12.61 -4.97
C SER A 305 -22.01 -12.46 -6.40
N HIS A 306 -21.88 -13.48 -7.26
CA HIS A 306 -22.50 -13.48 -8.59
C HIS A 306 -24.01 -13.27 -8.53
N GLY A 307 -24.71 -14.00 -7.65
CA GLY A 307 -26.13 -13.81 -7.43
C GLY A 307 -26.50 -12.43 -6.86
N LEU A 308 -25.61 -11.81 -6.08
CA LEU A 308 -25.75 -10.41 -5.64
C LEU A 308 -25.64 -9.44 -6.81
N PHE A 309 -24.66 -9.60 -7.67
CA PHE A 309 -24.48 -8.79 -8.87
C PHE A 309 -25.70 -8.87 -9.78
N GLY A 310 -26.26 -10.06 -9.98
CA GLY A 310 -27.49 -10.26 -10.73
C GLY A 310 -28.68 -9.49 -10.18
N ARG A 311 -28.84 -9.44 -8.85
CA ARG A 311 -29.92 -8.64 -8.21
C ARG A 311 -29.73 -7.14 -8.43
N ILE A 312 -28.49 -6.65 -8.29
CA ILE A 312 -28.17 -5.23 -8.53
C ILE A 312 -28.51 -4.85 -9.98
N LEU A 313 -28.14 -5.68 -10.95
CA LEU A 313 -28.44 -5.42 -12.36
C LEU A 313 -29.94 -5.49 -12.66
N ALA A 314 -30.66 -6.46 -12.10
CA ALA A 314 -32.11 -6.57 -12.22
C ALA A 314 -32.86 -5.36 -11.62
N GLY A 315 -32.27 -4.70 -10.61
CA GLY A 315 -32.80 -3.49 -9.96
C GLY A 315 -32.53 -2.17 -10.70
N GLY A 316 -32.07 -2.21 -11.96
CA GLY A 316 -31.73 -1.01 -12.73
C GLY A 316 -30.25 -0.61 -12.66
N GLY A 317 -29.36 -1.61 -12.64
CA GLY A 317 -27.90 -1.40 -12.58
C GLY A 317 -27.30 -0.59 -13.73
N HIS A 318 -25.99 -0.39 -13.70
CA HIS A 318 -25.33 0.50 -14.66
C HIS A 318 -25.20 -0.15 -16.07
N PRO A 319 -25.50 0.54 -17.18
CA PRO A 319 -25.56 -0.06 -18.52
C PRO A 319 -24.20 -0.53 -19.08
N ARG A 320 -23.10 -0.04 -18.50
CA ARG A 320 -21.73 -0.50 -18.81
C ARG A 320 -21.25 -1.65 -17.91
N ILE A 321 -22.15 -2.25 -17.14
CA ILE A 321 -21.88 -3.45 -16.37
C ILE A 321 -22.57 -4.62 -17.06
N LEU A 322 -21.80 -5.67 -17.39
CA LEU A 322 -22.35 -6.96 -17.81
C LEU A 322 -22.12 -8.00 -16.72
N LEU A 323 -22.98 -9.00 -16.62
CA LEU A 323 -22.75 -10.15 -15.75
C LEU A 323 -22.52 -11.38 -16.62
N PRO A 324 -21.28 -11.92 -16.64
CA PRO A 324 -20.99 -13.19 -17.30
C PRO A 324 -21.90 -14.29 -16.76
N GLU A 325 -22.43 -15.16 -17.61
CA GLU A 325 -23.24 -16.28 -17.12
C GLU A 325 -22.37 -17.25 -16.30
N GLN A 326 -22.92 -17.74 -15.19
CA GLN A 326 -22.24 -18.66 -14.27
C GLN A 326 -23.10 -19.89 -14.02
N TRP A 327 -22.51 -21.07 -14.18
CA TRP A 327 -23.14 -22.36 -14.01
C TRP A 327 -22.49 -23.15 -12.88
N PRO A 328 -23.27 -23.58 -11.86
CA PRO A 328 -22.77 -24.47 -10.83
C PRO A 328 -22.51 -25.87 -11.40
N ALA A 329 -21.33 -26.40 -11.10
CA ALA A 329 -20.93 -27.75 -11.47
C ALA A 329 -20.63 -28.57 -10.19
N PRO A 330 -21.66 -29.23 -9.60
CA PRO A 330 -21.51 -29.94 -8.33
C PRO A 330 -20.60 -31.17 -8.41
N THR A 331 -20.30 -31.64 -9.63
CA THR A 331 -19.39 -32.76 -9.86
C THR A 331 -18.42 -32.44 -10.99
N ARG A 332 -17.23 -33.04 -10.96
CA ARG A 332 -16.26 -32.93 -12.07
C ARG A 332 -16.84 -33.42 -13.41
N ARG A 333 -17.77 -34.39 -13.37
CA ARG A 333 -18.45 -34.88 -14.57
C ARG A 333 -19.36 -33.80 -15.16
N ALA A 334 -20.08 -33.05 -14.33
CA ALA A 334 -20.87 -31.92 -14.76
C ALA A 334 -19.99 -30.81 -15.33
N ALA A 335 -18.91 -30.44 -14.63
CA ALA A 335 -17.94 -29.44 -15.10
C ALA A 335 -17.36 -29.83 -16.46
N ALA A 336 -16.90 -31.08 -16.63
CA ALA A 336 -16.34 -31.55 -17.89
C ALA A 336 -17.34 -31.53 -19.06
N ARG A 337 -18.63 -31.80 -18.79
CA ARG A 337 -19.69 -31.72 -19.81
C ARG A 337 -19.95 -30.29 -20.25
N LEU A 338 -20.06 -29.36 -19.30
CA LEU A 338 -20.24 -27.93 -19.57
C LEU A 338 -19.07 -27.38 -20.39
N LEU A 339 -17.83 -27.65 -19.96
CA LEU A 339 -16.62 -27.22 -20.67
C LEU A 339 -16.53 -27.80 -22.08
N ALA A 340 -16.85 -29.09 -22.25
CA ALA A 340 -16.84 -29.72 -23.57
C ALA A 340 -17.90 -29.11 -24.50
N ALA A 341 -19.11 -28.86 -23.99
CA ALA A 341 -20.18 -28.22 -24.76
C ALA A 341 -19.79 -26.81 -25.23
N ARG A 342 -19.29 -25.97 -24.31
CA ARG A 342 -18.81 -24.62 -24.63
C ARG A 342 -17.63 -24.64 -25.61
N ALA A 343 -16.66 -25.52 -25.39
CA ALA A 343 -15.53 -25.65 -26.31
C ALA A 343 -15.91 -26.12 -27.72
N MET A 344 -16.94 -26.97 -27.86
CA MET A 344 -17.50 -27.35 -29.17
C MET A 344 -18.18 -26.16 -29.86
N ALA A 345 -18.73 -25.21 -29.10
CA ALA A 345 -19.25 -23.94 -29.61
C ALA A 345 -18.15 -22.90 -29.89
N GLY A 346 -16.87 -23.25 -29.66
CA GLY A 346 -15.74 -22.32 -29.83
C GLY A 346 -15.56 -21.34 -28.67
N GLU A 347 -16.27 -21.53 -27.56
CA GLU A 347 -16.31 -20.61 -26.44
C GLU A 347 -15.26 -20.95 -25.37
N SER A 348 -14.59 -19.93 -24.85
CA SER A 348 -13.73 -20.06 -23.67
C SER A 348 -14.55 -19.95 -22.38
N SER A 349 -14.02 -20.52 -21.30
CA SER A 349 -14.68 -20.51 -19.98
C SER A 349 -13.67 -20.22 -18.87
N VAL A 350 -14.15 -19.66 -17.77
CA VAL A 350 -13.40 -19.56 -16.51
C VAL A 350 -13.93 -20.62 -15.55
N LEU A 351 -13.02 -21.44 -15.00
CA LEU A 351 -13.33 -22.33 -13.89
C LEU A 351 -12.93 -21.65 -12.59
N LYS A 352 -13.80 -21.72 -11.58
CA LYS A 352 -13.53 -21.20 -10.24
C LYS A 352 -13.91 -22.25 -9.17
N SER A 353 -13.19 -22.30 -8.06
CA SER A 353 -13.70 -22.89 -6.81
C SER A 353 -14.72 -21.95 -6.15
N GLU A 354 -15.47 -22.43 -5.15
CA GLU A 354 -16.46 -21.59 -4.45
C GLU A 354 -15.81 -20.44 -3.68
N HIS A 355 -14.69 -20.75 -3.01
CA HIS A 355 -13.83 -19.81 -2.30
C HIS A 355 -12.40 -19.98 -2.81
N GLY A 356 -11.61 -18.91 -2.78
CA GLY A 356 -10.22 -18.89 -3.22
C GLY A 356 -9.59 -17.54 -2.93
N VAL A 357 -8.26 -17.45 -2.96
CA VAL A 357 -7.50 -16.21 -2.67
C VAL A 357 -6.53 -15.94 -3.80
N GLY A 358 -6.45 -14.70 -4.29
CA GLY A 358 -5.40 -14.27 -5.23
C GLY A 358 -5.37 -15.04 -6.56
N GLY A 359 -6.52 -15.51 -7.05
CA GLY A 359 -6.61 -16.31 -8.27
C GLY A 359 -6.46 -17.81 -8.08
N SER A 360 -6.15 -18.27 -6.86
CA SER A 360 -6.10 -19.68 -6.54
C SER A 360 -7.46 -20.33 -6.68
N GLY A 361 -7.49 -21.46 -7.39
CA GLY A 361 -8.73 -22.14 -7.76
C GLY A 361 -9.41 -21.57 -9.01
N THR A 362 -8.85 -20.51 -9.64
CA THR A 362 -9.34 -19.94 -10.90
C THR A 362 -8.47 -20.37 -12.09
N ALA A 363 -9.09 -20.82 -13.18
CA ALA A 363 -8.38 -21.21 -14.40
C ALA A 363 -9.18 -20.89 -15.68
N VAL A 364 -8.51 -20.23 -16.64
CA VAL A 364 -9.06 -20.03 -17.98
C VAL A 364 -8.91 -21.31 -18.80
N VAL A 365 -10.02 -21.77 -19.39
CA VAL A 365 -10.09 -22.96 -20.23
C VAL A 365 -10.57 -22.57 -21.61
N THR A 366 -9.65 -22.66 -22.59
CA THR A 366 -9.92 -22.40 -24.00
C THR A 366 -10.20 -23.71 -24.76
N PRO A 367 -10.84 -23.65 -25.93
CA PRO A 367 -11.00 -24.82 -26.80
C PRO A 367 -9.65 -25.50 -27.13
N ASP A 368 -8.61 -24.71 -27.40
CA ASP A 368 -7.25 -25.22 -27.64
C ASP A 368 -6.66 -25.95 -26.43
N ARG A 369 -6.85 -25.42 -25.22
CA ARG A 369 -6.39 -26.07 -23.99
C ARG A 369 -7.06 -27.43 -23.80
N ILE A 370 -8.34 -27.56 -24.16
CA ILE A 370 -9.05 -28.84 -24.11
C ILE A 370 -8.51 -29.81 -25.17
N ARG A 371 -8.29 -29.34 -26.41
CA ARG A 371 -7.70 -30.15 -27.49
C ARG A 371 -6.32 -30.67 -27.09
N ALA A 372 -5.44 -29.79 -26.59
CA ALA A 372 -4.09 -30.12 -26.16
C ALA A 372 -4.08 -31.14 -25.01
N ALA A 373 -5.02 -31.03 -24.07
CA ALA A 373 -5.16 -31.99 -22.97
C ALA A 373 -5.85 -33.32 -23.39
N GLY A 374 -6.38 -33.41 -24.61
CA GLY A 374 -7.12 -34.56 -25.14
C GLY A 374 -8.56 -34.71 -24.63
N SER A 375 -8.95 -34.06 -23.53
CA SER A 375 -10.35 -33.97 -23.06
C SER A 375 -10.55 -32.92 -21.98
N ALA A 376 -11.79 -32.44 -21.80
CA ALA A 376 -12.14 -31.55 -20.69
C ALA A 376 -11.87 -32.19 -19.31
N ARG A 377 -12.04 -33.52 -19.18
CA ARG A 377 -11.69 -34.24 -17.94
C ARG A 377 -10.20 -34.21 -17.64
N ALA A 378 -9.35 -34.19 -18.66
CA ALA A 378 -7.91 -34.08 -18.49
C ALA A 378 -7.51 -32.70 -17.97
N VAL A 379 -8.10 -31.62 -18.51
CA VAL A 379 -7.90 -30.25 -17.99
C VAL A 379 -8.30 -30.16 -16.52
N LEU A 380 -9.39 -30.81 -16.12
CA LEU A 380 -9.79 -30.81 -14.73
C LEU A 380 -8.75 -31.47 -13.82
N ARG A 381 -7.97 -32.47 -14.24
CA ARG A 381 -7.06 -33.19 -13.32
C ARG A 381 -6.05 -32.30 -12.60
N THR A 382 -5.76 -31.12 -13.15
CA THR A 382 -4.81 -30.15 -12.58
C THR A 382 -5.46 -29.13 -11.63
N LEU A 383 -6.76 -29.23 -11.37
CA LEU A 383 -7.53 -28.27 -10.54
C LEU A 383 -7.98 -28.88 -9.22
N PRO A 384 -8.23 -28.05 -8.18
CA PRO A 384 -8.72 -28.51 -6.87
C PRO A 384 -9.92 -29.46 -6.94
N ARG A 385 -10.06 -30.32 -5.93
CA ARG A 385 -11.21 -31.22 -5.78
C ARG A 385 -12.39 -30.45 -5.19
N GLY A 386 -13.61 -30.96 -5.44
CA GLY A 386 -14.85 -30.35 -4.97
C GLY A 386 -15.75 -29.82 -6.09
N PRO A 387 -16.88 -29.19 -5.72
CA PRO A 387 -17.74 -28.42 -6.62
C PRO A 387 -16.96 -27.30 -7.30
N LEU A 388 -17.31 -27.00 -8.54
CA LEU A 388 -16.72 -25.93 -9.33
C LEU A 388 -17.82 -25.01 -9.87
N LEU A 389 -17.43 -23.79 -10.20
CA LEU A 389 -18.23 -22.85 -10.98
C LEU A 389 -17.61 -22.77 -12.37
N VAL A 390 -18.45 -22.90 -13.40
CA VAL A 390 -18.07 -22.60 -14.80
C VAL A 390 -18.67 -21.24 -15.11
N GLU A 391 -17.89 -20.32 -15.63
CA GLU A 391 -18.32 -18.96 -15.97
C GLU A 391 -17.90 -18.63 -17.40
N GLU A 392 -18.64 -17.75 -18.06
CA GLU A 392 -18.24 -17.19 -19.34
C GLU A 392 -16.89 -16.48 -19.26
N TYR A 393 -16.06 -16.67 -20.28
CA TYR A 393 -14.80 -15.94 -20.38
C TYR A 393 -15.03 -14.58 -21.03
N VAL A 394 -14.61 -13.51 -20.33
CA VAL A 394 -14.57 -12.16 -20.89
C VAL A 394 -13.24 -11.95 -21.60
N SER A 395 -13.32 -11.69 -22.91
CA SER A 395 -12.18 -11.69 -23.85
C SER A 395 -11.10 -10.64 -23.59
N GLY A 396 -11.34 -9.68 -22.71
CA GLY A 396 -10.44 -8.55 -22.47
C GLY A 396 -10.73 -7.36 -23.40
N PRO A 397 -10.09 -6.20 -23.14
CA PRO A 397 -10.19 -5.00 -23.98
C PRO A 397 -9.75 -5.23 -25.43
N ALA A 398 -10.26 -4.40 -26.35
CA ALA A 398 -9.87 -4.45 -27.76
C ALA A 398 -8.44 -3.94 -27.98
N GLU A 399 -8.05 -2.92 -27.21
CA GLU A 399 -6.75 -2.29 -27.24
C GLU A 399 -5.81 -2.95 -26.21
N PRO A 400 -4.64 -3.48 -26.59
CA PRO A 400 -3.76 -4.23 -25.68
C PRO A 400 -3.22 -3.43 -24.49
N HIS A 401 -3.25 -2.10 -24.57
CA HIS A 401 -2.75 -1.20 -23.54
C HIS A 401 -3.84 -0.75 -22.55
N GLU A 402 -5.11 -1.04 -22.83
CA GLU A 402 -6.20 -0.77 -21.88
C GLU A 402 -6.15 -1.77 -20.72
N PRO A 403 -6.36 -1.30 -19.48
CA PRO A 403 -6.36 -2.20 -18.34
C PRO A 403 -7.56 -3.14 -18.40
N ARG A 404 -7.27 -4.43 -18.28
CA ARG A 404 -8.29 -5.47 -18.22
C ARG A 404 -8.83 -5.64 -16.81
N ASP A 405 -7.95 -5.73 -15.83
CA ASP A 405 -8.27 -6.13 -14.46
C ASP A 405 -8.33 -4.87 -13.57
N LEU A 406 -9.52 -4.58 -13.03
CA LEU A 406 -9.76 -3.42 -12.18
C LEU A 406 -10.44 -3.86 -10.88
N THR A 407 -10.34 -3.04 -9.84
CA THR A 407 -11.10 -3.27 -8.61
C THR A 407 -11.67 -1.98 -8.05
N TYR A 408 -12.74 -2.11 -7.29
CA TYR A 408 -13.32 -1.06 -6.46
C TYR A 408 -13.08 -1.39 -5.00
N ASP A 409 -12.61 -0.45 -4.19
CA ASP A 409 -12.54 -0.59 -2.74
C ASP A 409 -13.56 0.34 -2.05
N GLY A 410 -14.18 -0.18 -0.98
CA GLY A 410 -15.05 0.56 -0.09
C GLY A 410 -15.16 -0.10 1.27
N PHE A 411 -15.87 0.53 2.20
CA PHE A 411 -16.20 -0.14 3.46
C PHE A 411 -17.57 0.29 3.99
N VAL A 412 -18.16 -0.59 4.81
CA VAL A 412 -19.39 -0.29 5.55
C VAL A 412 -19.03 -0.03 7.00
N ASP A 413 -19.26 1.19 7.48
CA ASP A 413 -19.02 1.56 8.88
C ASP A 413 -20.05 0.96 9.84
N GLU A 414 -19.82 1.04 11.15
CA GLU A 414 -20.71 0.48 12.17
C GLU A 414 -22.17 0.96 12.04
N ALA A 415 -22.38 2.21 11.60
CA ALA A 415 -23.70 2.79 11.39
C ALA A 415 -24.38 2.26 10.11
N GLY A 416 -23.70 1.45 9.30
CA GLY A 416 -24.19 0.93 8.03
C GLY A 416 -24.01 1.90 6.86
N ARG A 417 -23.21 2.96 7.01
CA ARG A 417 -22.91 3.89 5.92
C ARG A 417 -21.81 3.31 5.06
N VAL A 418 -21.99 3.40 3.75
CA VAL A 418 -21.01 3.00 2.75
C VAL A 418 -20.06 4.16 2.53
N HIS A 419 -18.76 3.90 2.62
CA HIS A 419 -17.69 4.84 2.31
C HIS A 419 -16.94 4.34 1.09
N GLU A 420 -16.92 5.14 0.04
CA GLU A 420 -16.11 4.89 -1.15
C GLU A 420 -14.65 5.23 -0.86
N VAL A 421 -13.75 4.33 -1.23
CA VAL A 421 -12.30 4.53 -1.13
C VAL A 421 -11.75 4.92 -2.50
N GLY A 422 -12.09 4.15 -3.53
CA GLY A 422 -11.73 4.45 -4.92
C GLY A 422 -11.64 3.20 -5.79
N GLY A 423 -11.16 3.38 -7.02
CA GLY A 423 -10.85 2.27 -7.92
C GLY A 423 -9.35 2.11 -8.17
N ALA A 424 -8.94 0.90 -8.52
CA ALA A 424 -7.56 0.55 -8.81
C ALA A 424 -7.44 -0.27 -10.10
N VAL A 425 -6.25 -0.28 -10.70
CA VAL A 425 -5.88 -1.21 -11.76
C VAL A 425 -5.03 -2.32 -11.15
N MET A 426 -5.43 -3.57 -11.35
CA MET A 426 -4.70 -4.73 -10.83
C MET A 426 -3.64 -5.21 -11.82
N ASP A 427 -2.49 -5.63 -11.32
CA ASP A 427 -1.50 -6.39 -12.06
C ASP A 427 -1.81 -7.89 -11.90
N VAL A 428 -2.23 -8.52 -13.01
CA VAL A 428 -2.64 -9.93 -13.03
C VAL A 428 -1.84 -10.68 -14.09
N ALA A 429 -1.08 -11.68 -13.65
CA ALA A 429 -0.32 -12.56 -14.54
C ALA A 429 -1.06 -13.90 -14.70
N GLY A 430 -1.69 -14.10 -15.86
CA GLY A 430 -2.54 -15.27 -16.11
C GLY A 430 -3.84 -15.19 -15.31
N SER A 431 -3.93 -15.97 -14.22
CA SER A 431 -5.02 -15.84 -13.23
C SER A 431 -4.54 -15.37 -11.87
N GLY A 432 -3.23 -15.19 -11.66
CA GLY A 432 -2.66 -14.84 -10.36
C GLY A 432 -2.53 -13.34 -10.18
N TYR A 433 -3.09 -12.83 -9.08
CA TYR A 433 -2.89 -11.44 -8.65
C TYR A 433 -1.41 -11.22 -8.27
N ARG A 434 -0.84 -10.08 -8.70
CA ARG A 434 0.57 -9.71 -8.47
C ARG A 434 0.75 -8.37 -7.77
N GLY A 435 -0.28 -7.54 -7.77
CA GLY A 435 -0.21 -6.19 -7.24
C GLY A 435 -1.33 -5.31 -7.79
N ALA A 436 -1.29 -4.04 -7.45
CA ALA A 436 -2.24 -3.06 -7.93
C ALA A 436 -1.63 -1.65 -7.92
N THR A 437 -2.18 -0.79 -8.76
CA THR A 437 -1.85 0.63 -8.81
C THR A 437 -3.10 1.44 -8.46
N VAL A 438 -2.94 2.40 -7.56
CA VAL A 438 -3.96 3.41 -7.20
C VAL A 438 -3.42 4.79 -7.47
N GLY A 439 -4.30 5.77 -7.67
CA GLY A 439 -3.93 7.16 -7.83
C GLY A 439 -4.81 7.90 -8.83
N PRO A 440 -4.60 9.21 -8.99
CA PRO A 440 -5.40 10.03 -9.89
C PRO A 440 -5.32 9.54 -11.34
N GLY A 441 -6.48 9.27 -11.95
CA GLY A 441 -6.55 8.87 -13.36
C GLY A 441 -5.98 7.48 -13.70
N VAL A 442 -5.66 6.65 -12.69
CA VAL A 442 -5.20 5.27 -12.91
C VAL A 442 -6.33 4.42 -13.51
N VAL A 443 -7.54 4.56 -12.99
CA VAL A 443 -8.73 3.96 -13.61
C VAL A 443 -9.08 4.78 -14.85
N PRO A 444 -9.24 4.17 -16.04
CA PRO A 444 -9.60 4.89 -17.24
C PRO A 444 -10.92 5.64 -17.09
N ALA A 445 -11.01 6.83 -17.68
CA ALA A 445 -12.20 7.69 -17.59
C ALA A 445 -13.50 6.99 -18.03
N TRP A 446 -13.40 6.02 -18.95
CA TRP A 446 -14.54 5.24 -19.41
C TRP A 446 -15.06 4.24 -18.35
N ALA A 447 -14.17 3.77 -17.48
CA ALA A 447 -14.43 2.74 -16.47
C ALA A 447 -14.77 3.33 -15.09
N GLU A 448 -14.29 4.54 -14.77
CA GLU A 448 -14.40 5.13 -13.44
C GLU A 448 -15.85 5.21 -12.94
N LYS A 449 -16.72 5.91 -13.66
CA LYS A 449 -18.13 6.05 -13.27
C LYS A 449 -18.87 4.71 -13.12
N PRO A 450 -18.84 3.76 -14.08
CA PRO A 450 -19.48 2.46 -13.88
C PRO A 450 -18.93 1.68 -12.68
N LEU A 451 -17.61 1.69 -12.50
CA LEU A 451 -16.93 0.98 -11.42
C LEU A 451 -17.38 1.50 -10.05
N LEU A 452 -17.31 2.82 -9.84
CA LEU A 452 -17.71 3.45 -8.56
C LEU A 452 -19.20 3.25 -8.27
N ALA A 453 -20.07 3.46 -9.27
CA ALA A 453 -21.52 3.31 -9.10
C ALA A 453 -21.92 1.86 -8.76
N PHE A 454 -21.27 0.87 -9.37
CA PHE A 454 -21.54 -0.54 -9.08
C PHE A 454 -20.98 -0.95 -7.72
N GLY A 455 -19.76 -0.53 -7.38
CA GLY A 455 -19.15 -0.76 -6.07
C GLY A 455 -19.98 -0.20 -4.92
N GLU A 456 -20.50 1.03 -5.06
CA GLU A 456 -21.38 1.65 -4.08
C GLU A 456 -22.70 0.86 -3.93
N ALA A 457 -23.26 0.35 -5.03
CA ALA A 457 -24.46 -0.49 -4.99
C ALA A 457 -24.21 -1.83 -4.25
N VAL A 458 -23.06 -2.46 -4.49
CA VAL A 458 -22.61 -3.63 -3.72
C VAL A 458 -22.50 -3.28 -2.24
N GLY A 459 -21.87 -2.15 -1.89
CA GLY A 459 -21.75 -1.69 -0.51
C GLY A 459 -23.10 -1.52 0.20
N ARG A 460 -24.11 -0.98 -0.49
CA ARG A 460 -25.47 -0.84 0.07
C ARG A 460 -26.11 -2.19 0.36
N GLU A 461 -25.98 -3.14 -0.55
CA GLU A 461 -26.48 -4.50 -0.37
C GLU A 461 -25.74 -5.26 0.74
N LEU A 462 -24.42 -5.10 0.85
CA LEU A 462 -23.60 -5.61 1.95
C LEU A 462 -24.04 -5.00 3.29
N SER A 463 -24.30 -3.70 3.33
CA SER A 463 -24.81 -3.03 4.53
C SER A 463 -26.17 -3.58 4.96
N ALA A 464 -27.12 -3.72 4.02
CA ALA A 464 -28.44 -4.31 4.25
C ALA A 464 -28.35 -5.78 4.69
N ALA A 465 -27.33 -6.49 4.21
CA ALA A 465 -26.98 -7.84 4.61
C ALA A 465 -26.39 -7.97 6.02
N GLY A 466 -26.13 -6.85 6.70
CA GLY A 466 -25.53 -6.77 8.03
C GLY A 466 -24.01 -6.76 8.03
N TYR A 467 -23.35 -6.69 6.87
CA TYR A 467 -21.89 -6.63 6.80
C TYR A 467 -21.36 -5.28 7.30
N ARG A 468 -20.25 -5.33 8.02
CA ARG A 468 -19.53 -4.18 8.59
C ARG A 468 -18.04 -4.48 8.46
N GLY A 469 -17.32 -3.61 7.76
CA GLY A 469 -15.92 -3.82 7.39
C GLY A 469 -15.61 -3.43 5.94
N TRP A 470 -14.35 -3.64 5.57
CA TRP A 470 -13.83 -3.38 4.24
C TRP A 470 -14.35 -4.38 3.22
N PHE A 471 -14.56 -3.96 1.98
CA PHE A 471 -14.80 -4.87 0.88
C PHE A 471 -14.19 -4.31 -0.40
N ASP A 472 -13.90 -5.20 -1.33
CA ASP A 472 -13.65 -4.83 -2.72
C ASP A 472 -14.56 -5.61 -3.68
N VAL A 473 -14.60 -5.14 -4.92
CA VAL A 473 -15.28 -5.80 -6.04
C VAL A 473 -14.33 -5.80 -7.22
N ASP A 474 -13.95 -7.00 -7.66
CA ASP A 474 -13.05 -7.18 -8.77
C ASP A 474 -13.82 -7.18 -10.09
N PHE A 475 -13.23 -6.61 -11.13
CA PHE A 475 -13.80 -6.49 -12.46
C PHE A 475 -12.80 -6.92 -13.53
N VAL A 476 -13.34 -7.46 -14.62
CA VAL A 476 -12.63 -7.56 -15.89
C VAL A 476 -13.34 -6.73 -16.96
N ALA A 477 -12.56 -6.06 -17.80
CA ALA A 477 -13.05 -5.30 -18.94
C ALA A 477 -13.24 -6.19 -20.19
N ASP A 478 -14.29 -5.92 -20.96
CA ASP A 478 -14.51 -6.53 -22.27
C ASP A 478 -14.08 -5.63 -23.44
N GLY A 479 -14.09 -6.18 -24.66
CA GLY A 479 -13.68 -5.45 -25.87
C GLY A 479 -14.62 -4.32 -26.29
N ALA A 480 -15.77 -4.18 -25.64
CA ALA A 480 -16.72 -3.08 -25.85
C ALA A 480 -16.58 -1.98 -24.77
N GLY A 481 -15.57 -2.07 -23.91
CA GLY A 481 -15.37 -1.13 -22.80
C GLY A 481 -16.48 -1.25 -21.74
N ARG A 482 -16.99 -2.44 -21.49
CA ARG A 482 -17.89 -2.73 -20.36
C ARG A 482 -17.11 -3.47 -19.28
N LEU A 483 -17.55 -3.32 -18.04
CA LEU A 483 -16.97 -4.00 -16.88
C LEU A 483 -17.83 -5.20 -16.50
N ALA A 484 -17.18 -6.30 -16.16
CA ALA A 484 -17.80 -7.52 -15.67
C ALA A 484 -17.30 -7.81 -14.24
N PRO A 485 -18.14 -7.70 -13.21
CA PRO A 485 -17.72 -8.01 -11.84
C PRO A 485 -17.49 -9.52 -11.72
N THR A 486 -16.36 -9.91 -11.16
CA THR A 486 -15.90 -11.30 -11.12
C THR A 486 -16.05 -11.94 -9.74
N GLU A 487 -15.86 -11.15 -8.68
CA GLU A 487 -16.03 -11.54 -7.28
C GLU A 487 -16.10 -10.31 -6.36
N ALA A 488 -16.51 -10.52 -5.11
CA ALA A 488 -16.40 -9.54 -4.03
C ALA A 488 -15.61 -10.14 -2.87
N ASN A 489 -14.66 -9.40 -2.30
CA ASN A 489 -13.91 -9.86 -1.14
C ASN A 489 -14.28 -9.00 0.08
N LEU A 490 -14.56 -9.63 1.22
CA LEU A 490 -15.11 -8.98 2.43
C LEU A 490 -14.01 -8.88 3.49
N ARG A 491 -12.92 -8.22 3.10
CA ARG A 491 -11.65 -8.08 3.83
C ARG A 491 -10.81 -6.98 3.20
N LEU A 492 -9.73 -6.57 3.85
CA LEU A 492 -8.65 -5.81 3.22
C LEU A 492 -7.95 -6.68 2.17
N THR A 493 -7.49 -6.04 1.10
CA THR A 493 -6.76 -6.67 0.00
C THR A 493 -5.50 -5.87 -0.34
N GLY A 494 -4.70 -6.34 -1.31
CA GLY A 494 -3.51 -5.62 -1.77
C GLY A 494 -3.79 -4.16 -2.21
N PRO A 495 -4.81 -3.90 -3.04
CA PRO A 495 -5.24 -2.54 -3.39
C PRO A 495 -5.52 -1.65 -2.18
N SER A 496 -6.18 -2.19 -1.15
CA SER A 496 -6.48 -1.46 0.09
C SER A 496 -5.20 -0.89 0.74
N ILE A 497 -4.10 -1.64 0.74
CA ILE A 497 -2.79 -1.21 1.28
C ILE A 497 -2.27 0.01 0.50
N ALA A 498 -2.37 -0.02 -0.83
CA ALA A 498 -1.93 1.08 -1.68
C ALA A 498 -2.74 2.36 -1.41
N PHE A 499 -4.06 2.25 -1.21
CA PHE A 499 -4.91 3.39 -0.81
C PHE A 499 -4.51 3.99 0.55
N MET A 500 -4.19 3.15 1.54
CA MET A 500 -3.78 3.61 2.88
C MET A 500 -2.46 4.39 2.82
N VAL A 501 -1.51 3.91 2.02
CA VAL A 501 -0.22 4.57 1.80
C VAL A 501 -0.41 5.87 1.02
N ALA A 502 -1.24 5.89 -0.02
CA ALA A 502 -1.56 7.10 -0.78
C ALA A 502 -2.17 8.17 0.13
N ALA A 503 -3.18 7.82 0.92
CA ALA A 503 -3.83 8.76 1.85
C ALA A 503 -2.85 9.32 2.90
N ARG A 504 -1.88 8.50 3.36
CA ARG A 504 -0.85 8.96 4.29
C ARG A 504 0.12 9.92 3.62
N LEU A 505 0.64 9.56 2.45
CA LEU A 505 1.59 10.39 1.71
C LEU A 505 0.96 11.72 1.27
N ASP A 506 -0.29 11.69 0.79
CA ASP A 506 -1.04 12.88 0.40
C ASP A 506 -1.19 13.87 1.56
N ALA A 507 -1.48 13.38 2.77
CA ALA A 507 -1.57 14.21 3.97
C ALA A 507 -0.22 14.81 4.41
N LEU A 508 0.90 14.17 4.05
CA LEU A 508 2.26 14.58 4.45
C LEU A 508 2.96 15.47 3.43
N ARG A 509 2.74 15.21 2.14
CA ARG A 509 3.51 15.74 1.02
C ARG A 509 2.66 16.53 0.04
N GLY A 510 1.34 16.43 0.14
CA GLY A 510 0.37 17.01 -0.79
C GLY A 510 -0.29 15.94 -1.66
N ALA A 511 -1.52 16.20 -2.10
CA ALA A 511 -2.30 15.27 -2.91
C ALA A 511 -1.67 14.98 -4.27
N GLY A 512 -1.91 13.75 -4.76
CA GLY A 512 -1.62 13.36 -6.13
C GLY A 512 -0.70 12.16 -6.25
N HIS A 513 -0.48 11.39 -5.18
CA HIS A 513 0.36 10.21 -5.25
C HIS A 513 -0.33 9.09 -6.05
N PHE A 514 0.43 8.56 -6.99
CA PHE A 514 0.28 7.20 -7.49
C PHE A 514 1.00 6.28 -6.52
N VAL A 515 0.38 5.16 -6.16
CA VAL A 515 0.99 4.12 -5.33
C VAL A 515 0.79 2.79 -6.01
N ARG A 516 1.88 2.06 -6.21
CA ARG A 516 1.87 0.69 -6.71
C ARG A 516 2.35 -0.25 -5.64
N ILE A 517 1.53 -1.25 -5.33
CA ILE A 517 1.95 -2.42 -4.57
C ILE A 517 2.34 -3.52 -5.56
N ALA A 518 3.52 -4.10 -5.36
CA ALA A 518 3.91 -5.34 -6.00
C ALA A 518 4.12 -6.38 -4.90
N ASP A 519 3.21 -7.35 -4.82
CA ASP A 519 3.21 -8.34 -3.75
C ASP A 519 4.44 -9.24 -3.81
N ARG A 520 5.04 -9.39 -5.00
CA ARG A 520 6.16 -10.30 -5.21
C ARG A 520 7.17 -9.79 -6.24
N VAL A 521 8.31 -9.33 -5.75
CA VAL A 521 9.55 -9.10 -6.48
C VAL A 521 10.53 -10.23 -6.12
N GLU A 522 10.89 -11.08 -7.08
CA GLU A 522 11.78 -12.22 -6.81
C GLU A 522 13.20 -11.72 -6.50
N LEU A 523 13.83 -12.32 -5.49
CA LEU A 523 15.21 -11.98 -5.07
C LEU A 523 16.26 -12.91 -5.67
N GLY A 524 15.88 -14.02 -6.32
CA GLY A 524 16.81 -14.97 -6.94
C GLY A 524 17.61 -15.86 -5.97
N ALA A 525 18.06 -15.34 -4.83
CA ALA A 525 18.76 -16.07 -3.77
C ALA A 525 18.35 -15.59 -2.38
N ARG A 526 18.57 -16.43 -1.36
CA ARG A 526 18.28 -16.06 0.03
C ARG A 526 19.33 -15.09 0.52
N LEU A 527 18.87 -13.95 1.04
CA LEU A 527 19.75 -12.91 1.57
C LEU A 527 19.86 -13.03 3.10
N PRO A 528 21.07 -12.90 3.67
CA PRO A 528 21.22 -12.62 5.09
C PRO A 528 20.48 -11.34 5.48
N GLY A 529 20.05 -11.22 6.75
CA GLY A 529 19.28 -10.04 7.21
C GLY A 529 19.98 -8.71 6.93
N ALA A 530 21.29 -8.61 7.17
CA ALA A 530 22.06 -7.40 6.90
C ALA A 530 22.06 -7.02 5.40
N ALA A 531 22.16 -8.00 4.49
CA ALA A 531 22.11 -7.74 3.05
C ALA A 531 20.71 -7.28 2.59
N LEU A 532 19.65 -7.77 3.23
CA LEU A 532 18.29 -7.26 2.98
C LEU A 532 18.14 -5.81 3.42
N ASP A 533 18.73 -5.43 4.56
CA ASP A 533 18.73 -4.05 5.04
C ASP A 533 19.51 -3.12 4.10
N GLU A 534 20.70 -3.54 3.64
CA GLU A 534 21.51 -2.81 2.66
C GLU A 534 20.80 -2.64 1.31
N LEU A 535 20.11 -3.68 0.83
CA LEU A 535 19.26 -3.59 -0.35
C LEU A 535 18.15 -2.56 -0.15
N CYS A 536 17.44 -2.60 0.98
CA CYS A 536 16.39 -1.62 1.28
C CYS A 536 16.93 -0.18 1.30
N GLU A 537 18.11 0.06 1.87
CA GLU A 537 18.74 1.38 1.86
C GLU A 537 19.12 1.87 0.47
N THR A 538 19.64 0.96 -0.37
CA THR A 538 19.97 1.26 -1.76
C THR A 538 18.71 1.62 -2.55
N LEU A 539 17.64 0.84 -2.38
CA LEU A 539 16.35 1.10 -3.02
C LEU A 539 15.72 2.42 -2.55
N GLU A 540 15.79 2.73 -1.25
CA GLU A 540 15.32 4.01 -0.71
C GLU A 540 16.04 5.20 -1.35
N ARG A 541 17.38 5.15 -1.43
CA ARG A 541 18.17 6.23 -2.05
C ARG A 541 17.87 6.36 -3.53
N GLY A 542 17.94 5.26 -4.28
CA GLY A 542 17.72 5.30 -5.73
C GLY A 542 16.29 5.72 -6.11
N CYS A 543 15.27 5.25 -5.39
CA CYS A 543 13.90 5.73 -5.61
C CYS A 543 13.74 7.21 -5.25
N ALA A 544 14.39 7.69 -4.18
CA ALA A 544 14.35 9.11 -3.81
C ALA A 544 15.01 10.01 -4.87
N GLU A 545 16.09 9.55 -5.52
CA GLU A 545 16.72 10.26 -6.64
C GLU A 545 15.80 10.38 -7.86
N LEU A 546 14.95 9.38 -8.10
CA LEU A 546 13.91 9.42 -9.12
C LEU A 546 12.70 10.30 -8.72
N GLY A 547 12.62 10.75 -7.47
CA GLY A 547 11.45 11.46 -6.94
C GLY A 547 10.31 10.54 -6.48
N ALA A 548 10.62 9.27 -6.19
CA ALA A 548 9.70 8.28 -5.66
C ALA A 548 9.97 7.97 -4.17
N VAL A 549 9.04 7.27 -3.55
CA VAL A 549 9.15 6.69 -2.20
C VAL A 549 9.07 5.18 -2.33
N PHE A 550 10.08 4.48 -1.81
CA PHE A 550 10.10 3.02 -1.69
C PHE A 550 9.71 2.60 -0.28
N LEU A 551 8.91 1.54 -0.15
CA LEU A 551 8.56 0.93 1.14
C LEU A 551 8.63 -0.60 1.04
N PRO A 552 9.38 -1.30 1.92
CA PRO A 552 9.29 -2.74 2.04
C PRO A 552 7.96 -3.12 2.69
N ALA A 553 7.09 -3.82 1.96
CA ALA A 553 5.74 -4.18 2.40
C ALA A 553 5.68 -5.57 3.07
N ILE A 554 6.41 -6.54 2.50
CA ILE A 554 6.46 -7.93 2.98
C ILE A 554 7.92 -8.39 3.06
N PRO A 555 8.70 -7.90 4.04
CA PRO A 555 10.12 -8.22 4.15
C PRO A 555 10.37 -9.66 4.60
N THR A 556 9.40 -10.28 5.28
CA THR A 556 9.55 -11.68 5.72
C THR A 556 9.61 -12.67 4.56
N GLY A 557 9.08 -12.30 3.38
CA GLY A 557 9.16 -13.12 2.16
C GLY A 557 10.60 -13.38 1.70
N ALA A 558 11.54 -12.50 2.08
CA ALA A 558 12.95 -12.62 1.69
C ALA A 558 13.64 -13.84 2.33
N PHE A 559 13.04 -14.42 3.37
CA PHE A 559 13.54 -15.60 4.07
C PHE A 559 12.83 -16.90 3.63
N ASP A 560 11.89 -16.83 2.68
CA ASP A 560 11.25 -18.02 2.09
C ASP A 560 12.27 -18.91 1.35
N PRO A 561 12.06 -20.23 1.22
CA PRO A 561 12.87 -21.09 0.35
C PRO A 561 13.05 -20.58 -1.08
N ALA A 562 12.01 -19.97 -1.66
CA ALA A 562 12.07 -19.27 -2.94
C ALA A 562 11.85 -17.78 -2.65
N PRO A 563 12.92 -17.01 -2.34
CA PRO A 563 12.84 -15.72 -1.67
C PRO A 563 12.36 -14.58 -2.58
N TRP A 564 11.58 -13.69 -2.00
CA TRP A 564 10.93 -12.58 -2.68
C TRP A 564 10.65 -11.44 -1.71
N LEU A 565 10.43 -10.24 -2.22
CA LEU A 565 10.06 -9.07 -1.44
C LEU A 565 8.71 -8.54 -1.93
N GLY A 566 7.78 -8.30 -0.99
CA GLY A 566 6.63 -7.45 -1.27
C GLY A 566 7.03 -5.99 -1.08
N VAL A 567 6.67 -5.12 -2.03
CA VAL A 567 7.11 -3.72 -2.06
C VAL A 567 5.97 -2.78 -2.39
N LEU A 568 6.08 -1.53 -1.94
CA LEU A 568 5.32 -0.41 -2.48
C LEU A 568 6.28 0.63 -3.05
N VAL A 569 5.90 1.22 -4.17
CA VAL A 569 6.51 2.45 -4.70
C VAL A 569 5.43 3.52 -4.83
N ALA A 570 5.79 4.77 -4.56
CA ALA A 570 4.87 5.90 -4.68
C ALA A 570 5.55 7.10 -5.35
N ALA A 571 4.83 7.79 -6.23
CA ALA A 571 5.32 8.94 -6.99
C ALA A 571 4.18 9.86 -7.42
N TYR A 572 4.47 11.04 -7.96
CA TYR A 572 3.47 11.97 -8.50
C TYR A 572 3.18 11.79 -9.99
N SER A 573 3.81 10.81 -10.66
CA SER A 573 3.54 10.46 -12.05
C SER A 573 3.70 8.96 -12.28
N GLY A 574 2.97 8.43 -13.26
CA GLY A 574 3.11 7.03 -13.69
C GLY A 574 4.50 6.72 -14.22
N GLU A 575 5.14 7.65 -14.96
CA GLU A 575 6.48 7.47 -15.49
C GLU A 575 7.54 7.25 -14.40
N VAL A 576 7.51 8.08 -13.33
CA VAL A 576 8.42 7.93 -12.20
C VAL A 576 8.11 6.65 -11.41
N LEU A 577 6.84 6.28 -11.30
CA LEU A 577 6.40 5.05 -10.66
C LEU A 577 6.95 3.81 -11.39
N ASP A 578 6.85 3.79 -12.72
CA ASP A 578 7.37 2.72 -13.58
C ASP A 578 8.90 2.63 -13.49
N ALA A 579 9.59 3.77 -13.53
CA ALA A 579 11.05 3.82 -13.38
C ALA A 579 11.50 3.30 -12.01
N ALA A 580 10.80 3.69 -10.93
CA ALA A 580 11.10 3.23 -9.57
C ALA A 580 10.86 1.73 -9.40
N GLU A 581 9.78 1.18 -9.94
CA GLU A 581 9.54 -0.26 -9.92
C GLU A 581 10.60 -1.03 -10.72
N ALA A 582 10.97 -0.54 -11.89
CA ALA A 582 12.02 -1.14 -12.72
C ALA A 582 13.36 -1.19 -11.97
N LEU A 583 13.74 -0.09 -11.29
CA LEU A 583 14.91 -0.04 -10.41
C LEU A 583 14.81 -1.10 -9.30
N VAL A 584 13.67 -1.17 -8.61
CA VAL A 584 13.47 -2.16 -7.52
C VAL A 584 13.67 -3.59 -8.01
N ARG A 585 13.10 -3.94 -9.17
CA ARG A 585 13.25 -5.28 -9.76
C ARG A 585 14.68 -5.56 -10.21
N ALA A 586 15.37 -4.58 -10.80
CA ALA A 586 16.74 -4.72 -11.25
C ALA A 586 17.72 -4.97 -10.09
N GLU A 587 17.64 -4.15 -9.04
CA GLU A 587 18.51 -4.28 -7.86
C GLU A 587 18.23 -5.58 -7.08
N ALA A 588 16.96 -5.96 -6.95
CA ALA A 588 16.57 -7.23 -6.33
C ALA A 588 17.22 -8.44 -7.03
N LEU A 589 17.22 -8.45 -8.37
CA LEU A 589 17.86 -9.51 -9.16
C LEU A 589 19.39 -9.44 -9.10
N ALA A 590 19.97 -8.24 -9.12
CA ALA A 590 21.42 -8.05 -9.07
C ALA A 590 22.03 -8.56 -7.76
N VAL A 591 21.41 -8.18 -6.62
CA VAL A 591 21.82 -8.69 -5.31
C VAL A 591 21.62 -10.21 -5.24
N GLY A 592 20.49 -10.71 -5.75
CA GLY A 592 20.24 -12.14 -5.88
C GLY A 592 21.33 -12.92 -6.57
N ALA A 593 21.76 -12.45 -7.74
CA ALA A 593 22.79 -13.09 -8.54
C ALA A 593 24.14 -13.16 -7.80
N ALA A 594 24.54 -12.08 -7.15
CA ALA A 594 25.79 -12.02 -6.39
C ALA A 594 25.85 -13.08 -5.28
N PHE A 595 24.74 -13.32 -4.56
CA PHE A 595 24.68 -14.36 -3.51
C PHE A 595 24.45 -15.77 -4.05
N ALA A 596 23.84 -15.91 -5.23
CA ALA A 596 23.71 -17.22 -5.88
C ALA A 596 25.07 -17.77 -6.32
N ASP A 597 25.95 -16.90 -6.83
CA ASP A 597 27.30 -17.28 -7.27
C ASP A 597 28.19 -17.68 -6.08
N ASP A 598 28.06 -16.99 -4.93
CA ASP A 598 28.80 -17.29 -3.70
C ASP A 598 28.33 -18.60 -3.00
N GLN A 599 27.13 -19.10 -3.36
CA GLN A 599 26.56 -20.36 -2.86
C GLN A 599 26.84 -21.57 -3.75
N ARG A 600 27.56 -21.41 -4.88
CA ARG A 600 27.99 -22.56 -5.69
C ARG A 600 29.12 -23.30 -4.96
N PRO A 601 29.01 -24.62 -4.73
CA PRO A 601 30.13 -25.37 -4.18
C PRO A 601 31.32 -25.25 -5.15
N GLU A 602 32.50 -24.91 -4.62
CA GLU A 602 33.75 -24.99 -5.39
C GLU A 602 33.86 -26.40 -5.98
N GLU A 603 33.85 -26.49 -7.31
CA GLU A 603 34.27 -27.73 -7.98
C GLU A 603 35.70 -28.02 -7.52
N PRO A 604 36.02 -29.24 -7.07
CA PRO A 604 37.38 -29.55 -6.65
C PRO A 604 38.29 -29.34 -7.85
N SER A 605 39.17 -28.35 -7.76
CA SER A 605 40.16 -28.03 -8.78
C SER A 605 40.89 -29.32 -9.16
N GLY A 606 40.77 -29.73 -10.41
CA GLY A 606 41.46 -30.89 -10.95
C GLY A 606 42.97 -30.70 -10.87
N ALA A 607 43.58 -31.20 -9.79
CA ALA A 607 45.00 -31.45 -9.73
C ALA A 607 45.24 -32.94 -9.98
N SER A 608 45.59 -33.25 -11.23
CA SER A 608 46.21 -34.51 -11.59
C SER A 608 47.56 -34.63 -10.88
N ALA A 609 47.71 -35.63 -10.01
CA ALA A 609 49.01 -36.18 -9.67
C ALA A 609 48.89 -37.69 -9.41
N SER A 610 49.47 -38.44 -10.33
CA SER A 610 49.67 -39.88 -10.28
C SER A 610 50.47 -40.29 -9.03
N SER A 611 50.01 -41.31 -8.31
CA SER A 611 50.90 -42.27 -7.65
C SER A 611 50.18 -43.60 -7.38
N LYS A 612 50.73 -44.68 -7.94
CA LYS A 612 50.36 -46.08 -7.70
C LYS A 612 50.99 -46.57 -6.40
N SER A 613 50.24 -47.36 -5.61
CA SER A 613 50.72 -48.43 -4.71
C SER A 613 49.53 -48.98 -3.89
N LYS A 614 48.84 -50.04 -4.32
CA LYS A 614 48.92 -51.42 -3.74
C LYS A 614 49.14 -51.48 -2.21
N GLY A 615 48.22 -52.12 -1.50
CA GLY A 615 48.42 -52.60 -0.12
C GLY A 615 47.13 -52.94 0.62
N GLU A 616 46.99 -54.23 0.96
CA GLU A 616 45.91 -54.97 1.64
C GLU A 616 45.44 -54.48 3.03
N GLY A 617 44.29 -55.04 3.46
CA GLY A 617 43.86 -55.18 4.87
C GLY A 617 43.02 -54.01 5.38
N GLY A 618 41.84 -54.13 6.00
CA GLY A 618 41.32 -55.20 6.83
C GLY A 618 40.86 -54.57 8.17
N LEU A 619 39.55 -54.62 8.44
CA LEU A 619 38.86 -54.46 9.75
C LEU A 619 38.86 -53.13 10.55
N ARG A 620 37.62 -52.66 10.79
CA ARG A 620 36.91 -52.32 12.06
C ARG A 620 37.52 -51.39 13.14
N VAL A 621 36.66 -50.38 13.45
CA VAL A 621 36.19 -49.88 14.77
C VAL A 621 37.15 -49.04 15.63
N THR A 622 36.79 -47.76 15.82
CA THR A 622 36.24 -47.21 17.08
C THR A 622 35.31 -46.04 16.78
#